data_AF-A0A0B8QMH7-F1
#
_entry.id   AF-A0A0B8QMH7-F1
#
_cell.length_a   1.000
_cell.length_b   1.000
_cell.length_c   1.000
_cell.angle_alpha   90.00
_cell.angle_beta   90.00
_cell.angle_gamma   90.00
#
_symmetry.space_group_name_H-M   'P 1'
#
loop_
_entity.id
_entity.type
_entity.pdbx_description
1 polymer ?
#
loop_
_entity_poly.entity_id
_entity_poly.type
_entity_poly.pdbx_seq_one_letter_code
_entity_poly.pdbx_strand_id
1 'polypeptide(L)'
;MGTLIGIAIILRWCIKDKMGVPVGDDMGHEYDGIRELNNDLPKWWSYLFIGTFFFAAIYLALYPGLGNYKGLLGWTSSDQTVTT
;
A
#
# COMPACT_ATOMS: atom_id res chain seq x y z
N MET A 1 -1.43 14.50 3.96
CA MET A 1 -0.04 14.00 4.04
C MET A 1 0.25 13.10 5.23
N GLY A 2 -0.27 13.37 6.43
CA GLY A 2 -0.09 12.47 7.58
C GLY A 2 -0.50 11.01 7.32
N THR A 3 -1.57 10.78 6.55
CA THR A 3 -2.06 9.44 6.21
C THR A 3 -1.06 8.62 5.37
N LEU A 4 -0.40 9.23 4.39
CA LEU A 4 0.57 8.51 3.54
C LEU A 4 1.83 8.15 4.35
N ILE A 5 2.30 9.05 5.20
CA ILE A 5 3.43 8.78 6.10
C ILE A 5 3.05 7.69 7.12
N GLY A 6 1.85 7.75 7.68
CA GLY A 6 1.33 6.72 8.59
C GLY A 6 1.24 5.34 7.94
N ILE A 7 0.72 5.26 6.71
CA ILE A 7 0.66 4.01 5.95
C ILE A 7 2.06 3.48 5.67
N ALA A 8 3.03 4.32 5.28
CA ALA A 8 4.40 3.88 5.03
C ALA A 8 5.07 3.30 6.29
N ILE A 9 4.81 3.89 7.47
CA ILE A 9 5.33 3.40 8.75
C ILE A 9 4.69 2.05 9.11
N ILE A 10 3.36 1.93 8.99
CA ILE A 10 2.64 0.67 9.25
C ILE A 10 3.11 -0.41 8.28
N LEU A 11 3.26 -0.09 7.00
CA LEU A 11 3.72 -1.02 5.97
C LEU A 11 5.13 -1.55 6.28
N ARG A 12 6.05 -0.68 6.70
CA ARG A 12 7.38 -1.09 7.17
C ARG A 12 7.34 -1.99 8.40
N TRP A 13 6.34 -1.81 9.27
CA TRP A 13 6.15 -2.65 10.46
C TRP A 13 5.54 -4.02 10.14
N CYS A 14 4.65 -4.09 9.14
CA CYS A 14 3.98 -5.31 8.68
C CYS A 14 4.87 -6.21 7.82
N ILE A 15 5.91 -5.68 7.16
CA ILE A 15 6.83 -6.47 6.33
C ILE A 15 7.72 -7.41 7.16
N LYS A 16 7.92 -7.13 8.45
CA LYS A 16 8.81 -7.94 9.29
C LYS A 16 8.08 -9.17 9.83
N ASP A 17 8.63 -10.34 9.57
CA ASP A 17 8.26 -11.55 10.30
C ASP A 17 8.62 -11.41 11.80
N LYS A 18 7.71 -11.90 12.65
CA LYS A 18 7.80 -11.87 14.12
C LYS A 18 7.38 -13.21 14.73
N MET A 19 7.18 -14.24 13.93
CA MET A 19 6.61 -15.51 14.39
C MET A 19 7.63 -16.39 15.12
N GLY A 20 8.94 -16.14 14.92
CA GLY A 20 10.01 -16.91 15.58
C GLY A 20 10.13 -18.35 15.07
N VAL A 21 9.41 -18.69 14.01
CA VAL A 21 9.45 -19.98 13.30
C VAL A 21 10.34 -19.80 12.06
N PRO A 22 11.22 -20.75 11.71
CA PRO A 22 12.03 -20.65 10.49
C PRO A 22 11.19 -20.61 9.22
N VAL A 23 11.75 -20.03 8.15
CA VAL A 23 11.07 -19.97 6.84
C VAL A 23 10.92 -21.39 6.27
N GLY A 24 9.71 -21.74 5.86
CA GLY A 24 9.35 -23.04 5.31
C GLY A 24 8.85 -24.06 6.35
N ASP A 25 8.91 -23.73 7.64
CA ASP A 25 8.41 -24.59 8.71
C ASP A 25 6.91 -24.37 8.98
N ASP A 26 6.30 -25.35 9.64
CA ASP A 26 4.89 -25.34 10.03
C ASP A 26 4.62 -24.38 11.20
N MET A 27 3.48 -23.68 11.16
CA MET A 27 3.07 -22.71 12.17
C MET A 27 2.48 -23.35 13.45
N GLY A 28 2.46 -24.69 13.55
CA GLY A 28 2.07 -25.45 14.73
C GLY A 28 0.57 -25.59 14.95
N HIS A 29 -0.25 -25.10 14.02
CA HIS A 29 -1.70 -25.15 14.07
C HIS A 29 -2.26 -25.82 12.81
N GLU A 30 -3.20 -26.75 13.02
CA GLU A 30 -3.90 -27.45 11.95
C GLU A 30 -5.40 -27.17 12.06
N TYR A 31 -6.00 -26.76 10.94
CA TYR A 31 -7.42 -26.46 10.84
C TYR A 31 -8.01 -27.29 9.70
N ASP A 32 -8.86 -28.26 10.03
CA ASP A 32 -9.54 -29.11 9.04
C ASP A 32 -8.58 -29.78 8.04
N GLY A 33 -7.46 -30.31 8.55
CA GLY A 33 -6.43 -30.93 7.72
C GLY A 33 -5.53 -29.95 6.93
N ILE A 34 -5.78 -28.64 7.02
CA ILE A 34 -4.96 -27.59 6.41
C ILE A 34 -3.96 -27.08 7.45
N ARG A 35 -2.70 -26.95 7.02
CA ARG A 35 -1.61 -26.40 7.81
C ARG A 35 -1.05 -25.15 7.15
N GLU A 36 -0.60 -24.21 7.99
CA GLU A 36 0.01 -22.97 7.53
C GLU A 36 1.53 -23.08 7.60
N LEU A 37 2.19 -22.75 6.49
CA LEU A 37 3.65 -22.71 6.37
C LEU A 37 4.14 -21.28 6.55
N ASN A 38 5.22 -21.10 7.31
CA ASN A 38 5.88 -19.80 7.44
C ASN A 38 6.69 -19.47 6.17
N ASN A 39 6.04 -19.05 5.09
CA ASN A 39 6.73 -18.62 3.89
C ASN A 39 6.75 -17.10 3.77
N ASP A 40 7.90 -16.55 3.41
CA ASP A 40 8.02 -15.14 3.02
C ASP A 40 7.10 -14.84 1.83
N LEU A 41 6.55 -13.62 1.79
CA LEU A 41 5.80 -13.17 0.63
C LEU A 41 6.68 -13.18 -0.62
N PRO A 42 6.14 -13.58 -1.79
CA PRO A 42 6.88 -13.52 -3.04
C PRO A 42 7.41 -12.10 -3.29
N LYS A 43 8.73 -11.98 -3.53
CA LYS A 43 9.41 -10.68 -3.67
C LYS A 43 8.75 -9.77 -4.72
N TRP A 44 8.31 -10.35 -5.84
CA TRP A 44 7.63 -9.61 -6.90
C TRP A 44 6.31 -8.99 -6.44
N TRP A 45 5.57 -9.68 -5.58
CA TRP A 45 4.30 -9.20 -5.03
C TRP A 45 4.55 -8.00 -4.10
N SER A 46 5.55 -8.11 -3.23
CA SER A 46 5.97 -7.01 -2.36
C SER A 46 6.44 -5.78 -3.16
N TYR A 47 7.19 -5.98 -4.24
CA TYR A 47 7.59 -4.89 -5.13
C TYR A 47 6.40 -4.24 -5.84
N LEU A 48 5.41 -5.01 -6.29
CA LEU A 48 4.21 -4.49 -6.92
C LEU A 48 3.40 -3.64 -5.93
N PHE A 49 3.26 -4.10 -4.68
CA PHE A 49 2.58 -3.34 -3.64
C PHE A 49 3.30 -2.04 -3.27
N ILE A 50 4.63 -2.06 -3.22
CA ILE A 50 5.42 -0.82 -3.05
C ILE A 50 5.27 0.10 -4.27
N GLY A 51 5.23 -0.46 -5.48
CA GLY A 51 5.02 0.27 -6.72
C GLY A 51 3.70 1.05 -6.76
N THR A 52 2.60 0.48 -6.24
CA THR A 52 1.31 1.18 -6.18
C THR A 52 1.34 2.37 -5.24
N PHE A 53 2.16 2.32 -4.18
CA PHE A 53 2.38 3.45 -3.27
C PHE A 53 3.11 4.61 -3.97
N PHE A 54 4.15 4.31 -4.74
CA PHE A 54 4.83 5.31 -5.57
C PHE A 54 3.90 5.88 -6.64
N PHE A 55 3.11 5.03 -7.30
CA PHE A 55 2.11 5.46 -8.28
C PHE A 55 1.10 6.42 -7.65
N ALA A 56 0.56 6.10 -6.47
CA ALA A 56 -0.37 6.97 -5.75
C ALA A 56 0.26 8.33 -5.40
N ALA A 57 1.52 8.33 -4.93
CA ALA A 57 2.23 9.57 -4.61
C ALA A 57 2.44 10.45 -5.86
N ILE A 58 2.85 9.85 -6.99
CA ILE A 58 3.02 10.56 -8.27
C ILE A 58 1.67 11.07 -8.78
N TYR A 59 0.63 10.25 -8.74
CA TYR A 59 -0.70 10.61 -9.18
C TYR A 59 -1.24 11.82 -8.41
N LEU A 60 -1.11 11.82 -7.08
CA LEU A 60 -1.52 12.92 -6.22
C LEU A 60 -0.64 14.18 -6.36
N ALA A 61 0.58 14.05 -6.87
CA ALA A 61 1.39 15.21 -7.25
C ALA A 61 0.92 15.82 -8.58
N LEU A 62 0.54 14.99 -9.55
CA LEU A 62 0.14 15.45 -10.88
C LEU A 62 -1.29 16.00 -10.93
N TYR A 63 -2.22 15.35 -10.23
CA TYR A 63 -3.65 15.63 -10.29
C TYR A 63 -4.19 16.20 -8.97
N PRO A 64 -5.32 16.92 -8.99
CA PRO A 64 -6.00 17.33 -7.78
C PRO A 64 -6.48 16.11 -6.99
N GLY A 65 -6.39 16.19 -5.66
CA GLY A 65 -6.72 15.09 -4.77
C GLY A 65 -6.23 15.28 -3.33
N LEU A 66 -5.38 16.29 -3.11
CA LEU A 66 -4.84 16.64 -1.80
C LEU A 66 -5.47 17.93 -1.25
N GLY A 67 -6.79 17.90 -1.02
CA GLY A 67 -7.54 19.08 -0.57
C GLY A 67 -7.50 20.20 -1.62
N ASN A 68 -7.02 21.40 -1.24
CA ASN A 68 -6.91 22.54 -2.15
C ASN A 68 -5.69 22.48 -3.10
N TYR A 69 -4.90 21.40 -3.07
CA TYR A 69 -3.81 21.23 -4.01
C TYR A 69 -4.34 20.86 -5.41
N LYS A 70 -4.09 21.74 -6.38
CA LYS A 70 -4.58 21.59 -7.77
C LYS A 70 -3.78 20.60 -8.63
N GLY A 71 -2.68 20.06 -8.11
CA GLY A 71 -1.76 19.24 -8.90
C GLY A 71 -0.85 20.09 -9.80
N LEU A 72 0.22 19.46 -10.30
CA LEU A 72 1.20 20.12 -11.19
C LEU A 72 0.67 20.34 -12.62
N LEU A 73 -0.30 19.53 -13.06
CA LEU A 73 -0.80 19.58 -14.44
C LEU A 73 -1.95 20.57 -14.64
N GLY A 74 -2.44 21.21 -13.57
CA GLY A 74 -3.56 22.15 -13.64
C GLY A 74 -4.88 21.52 -14.11
N TRP A 75 -5.01 20.19 -14.00
CA TRP A 75 -6.16 19.44 -14.47
C TRP A 75 -7.40 19.70 -13.60
N THR A 76 -8.59 19.77 -14.24
CA THR A 76 -9.89 19.89 -13.57
C THR A 76 -10.88 18.89 -14.18
N SER A 77 -11.79 18.34 -13.37
CA SER A 77 -12.74 17.31 -13.81
C SER A 77 -13.92 17.85 -14.64
N SER A 78 -14.21 19.15 -14.58
CA SER A 78 -15.33 19.81 -15.25
C SER A 78 -15.16 21.34 -15.25
N ASP A 79 -15.93 22.03 -16.11
CA ASP A 79 -16.00 23.49 -16.14
C ASP A 79 -16.57 24.02 -14.82
N GLN A 80 -15.70 24.55 -13.95
CA GLN A 80 -16.08 25.03 -12.61
C GLN A 80 -16.88 26.34 -12.66
N THR A 81 -17.14 26.88 -13.86
CA THR A 81 -17.88 28.11 -14.09
C THR A 81 -19.40 27.88 -14.15
N VAL A 82 -19.85 26.62 -14.26
CA VAL A 82 -21.28 26.27 -14.29
C VAL A 82 -21.77 26.05 -12.85
N THR A 83 -22.40 27.08 -12.28
CA THR A 83 -23.19 26.98 -11.05
C THR A 83 -24.67 26.93 -11.41
N THR A 84 -25.37 25.83 -11.06
CA THR A 84 -26.84 25.75 -11.11
C THR A 84 -27.48 26.40 -9.89
#